data_AF-A0AAI9CB60-F1
#
_entry.id   AF-A0AAI9CB60-F1
#
_cell.length_a   1.000
_cell.length_b   1.000
_cell.length_c   1.000
_cell.angle_alpha   90.00
_cell.angle_beta   90.00
_cell.angle_gamma   90.00
#
_symmetry.space_group_name_H-M   'P 1'
#
loop_
_entity.id
_entity.type
_entity.pdbx_description
1 polymer ?
#
loop_
_entity_poly.entity_id
_entity_poly.type
_entity_poly.pdbx_seq_one_letter_code
_entity_poly.pdbx_strand_id
1 'polypeptide(L)'
;MENQHRKITGYRELDQAEIDLMNDIKAKGAELGALVKRLEDNQARTTAEHGSGDAEPFRWIAIGKTHLQQGLMALTRAVAKPESF
;
A
#
# COMPACT_ATOMS: atom_id res chain seq x y z
N MET A 1 12.90 23.19 2.25
CA MET A 1 11.62 23.66 1.69
C MET A 1 10.73 24.03 2.87
N GLU A 2 10.53 25.32 3.12
CA GLU A 2 9.72 25.81 4.25
C GLU A 2 8.24 25.47 4.05
N ASN A 3 7.68 24.73 5.00
CA ASN A 3 6.25 24.70 5.34
C ASN A 3 5.26 24.31 4.23
N GLN A 4 5.39 23.10 3.68
CA GLN A 4 4.33 22.50 2.84
C GLN A 4 3.12 21.99 3.65
N HIS A 5 3.09 22.16 4.98
CA HIS A 5 1.96 21.80 5.85
C HIS A 5 1.01 22.99 6.11
N ARG A 6 0.68 23.79 5.09
CA ARG A 6 -0.42 24.77 5.22
C ARG A 6 -1.76 24.02 5.25
N LYS A 7 -2.17 23.68 6.48
CA LYS A 7 -3.51 23.34 6.99
C LYS A 7 -4.50 22.86 5.92
N ILE A 8 -4.51 21.56 5.68
CA ILE A 8 -5.72 20.89 5.18
C ILE A 8 -6.70 20.87 6.35
N THR A 9 -7.88 21.47 6.18
CA THR A 9 -8.94 21.46 7.19
C THR A 9 -9.21 20.04 7.68
N GLY A 10 -9.20 19.81 9.00
CA GLY A 10 -9.45 18.51 9.62
C GLY A 10 -8.21 17.65 9.90
N TYR A 11 -7.01 18.13 9.55
CA TYR A 11 -5.74 17.48 9.91
C TYR A 11 -4.88 18.38 10.80
N ARG A 12 -4.38 17.79 11.89
CA ARG A 12 -3.33 18.39 12.71
C ARG A 12 -2.00 18.43 11.97
N GLU A 13 -1.08 19.26 12.44
CA GLU A 13 0.31 19.24 11.99
C GLU A 13 1.01 17.99 12.55
N LEU A 14 1.82 17.35 11.70
CA LEU A 14 2.65 16.20 12.08
C LEU A 14 4.02 16.70 12.51
N ASP A 15 4.58 16.07 13.54
CA ASP A 15 5.99 16.26 13.87
C ASP A 15 6.90 15.48 12.91
N GLN A 16 8.21 15.69 13.04
CA GLN A 16 9.18 15.06 12.13
C GLN A 16 9.17 13.53 12.24
N ALA A 17 9.00 12.97 13.45
CA ALA A 17 8.97 11.53 13.64
C ALA A 17 7.74 10.91 12.96
N GLU A 18 6.60 11.60 13.00
CA GLU A 18 5.38 11.19 12.30
C GLU A 18 5.52 11.32 10.78
N ILE A 19 6.18 12.37 10.28
CA ILE A 19 6.50 12.50 8.86
C ILE A 19 7.39 11.34 8.39
N ASP A 20 8.39 10.97 9.19
CA ASP A 20 9.29 9.85 8.87
C ASP A 20 8.50 8.54 8.79
N LEU A 21 7.61 8.28 9.77
CA LEU A 21 6.71 7.12 9.73
C LEU A 21 5.79 7.10 8.49
N MET A 22 5.25 8.26 8.10
CA MET A 22 4.44 8.38 6.88
C MET A 22 5.24 8.01 5.62
N ASN A 23 6.51 8.42 5.56
CA ASN A 23 7.39 8.11 4.44
C ASN A 23 7.78 6.63 4.43
N ASP A 24 8.06 6.04 5.59
CA ASP A 24 8.35 4.61 5.72
C ASP A 24 7.17 3.74 5.25
N ILE A 25 5.94 4.09 5.65
CA ILE A 25 4.72 3.39 5.19
C ILE A 25 4.59 3.47 3.67
N LYS A 26 4.84 4.65 3.07
CA LYS A 26 4.80 4.83 1.61
C LYS A 26 5.87 4.01 0.90
N ALA A 27 7.09 3.97 1.45
CA ALA A 27 8.18 3.18 0.90
C ALA A 27 7.83 1.69 0.90
N LYS A 28 7.25 1.17 2.00
CA LYS A 28 6.72 -0.20 2.06
C LYS A 28 5.58 -0.44 1.07
N GLY A 29 4.71 0.55 0.85
CA GLY A 29 3.70 0.47 -0.19
C GLY A 29 4.30 0.27 -1.59
N ALA A 30 5.38 0.97 -1.92
CA ALA A 30 6.07 0.81 -3.20
C ALA A 30 6.74 -0.58 -3.33
N GLU A 31 7.42 -1.04 -2.27
CA GLU A 31 8.02 -2.38 -2.23
C GLU A 31 6.98 -3.49 -2.44
N LEU A 32 5.84 -3.41 -1.73
CA LEU A 32 4.74 -4.36 -1.85
C LEU A 32 4.09 -4.31 -3.24
N GLY A 33 3.93 -3.13 -3.82
CA GLY A 33 3.42 -2.98 -5.18
C GLY A 33 4.32 -3.67 -6.22
N ALA A 34 5.64 -3.51 -6.09
CA ALA A 34 6.61 -4.20 -6.95
C ALA A 34 6.56 -5.73 -6.77
N LEU A 35 6.36 -6.21 -5.54
CA LEU A 35 6.17 -7.64 -5.27
C LEU A 35 4.90 -8.19 -5.94
N VAL A 36 3.77 -7.48 -5.80
CA VAL A 36 2.49 -7.87 -6.43
C VAL A 36 2.67 -7.99 -7.94
N LYS A 37 3.31 -7.00 -8.59
CA LYS A 37 3.58 -7.07 -10.04
C LYS A 37 4.40 -8.31 -10.40
N ARG A 38 5.46 -8.61 -9.63
CA ARG A 38 6.29 -9.82 -9.87
C ARG A 38 5.50 -11.11 -9.72
N LEU A 39 4.54 -11.16 -8.80
CA LEU A 39 3.63 -12.30 -8.65
C LEU A 39 2.71 -12.44 -9.88
N GLU A 40 2.12 -11.34 -10.35
CA GLU A 40 1.28 -11.32 -11.56
C GLU A 40 2.07 -11.80 -12.79
N ASP A 41 3.28 -11.25 -13.00
CA ASP A 41 4.17 -11.64 -14.11
C ASP A 41 4.54 -13.14 -14.03
N ASN A 42 4.85 -13.64 -12.82
CA ASN A 42 5.21 -15.04 -12.61
C ASN A 42 4.01 -15.98 -12.87
N GLN A 43 2.81 -15.60 -12.46
CA GLN A 43 1.60 -16.40 -12.70
C GLN A 43 1.23 -16.42 -14.19
N ALA A 44 1.40 -15.30 -14.90
CA ALA A 44 1.22 -15.26 -16.35
C ALA A 44 2.18 -16.22 -17.06
N ARG A 45 3.47 -16.20 -16.70
CA ARG A 45 4.48 -17.12 -17.23
C ARG A 45 4.15 -18.58 -16.92
N THR A 46 3.80 -18.89 -15.67
CA THR A 46 3.48 -20.25 -15.22
C THR A 46 2.23 -20.79 -15.92
N THR A 47 1.22 -19.96 -16.12
CA THR A 47 0.00 -20.32 -16.86
C THR A 47 0.30 -20.61 -18.34
N ALA A 48 1.21 -19.84 -18.95
CA ALA A 48 1.64 -20.09 -20.33
C ALA A 48 2.44 -21.40 -20.47
N GLU A 49 3.25 -21.76 -19.47
CA GLU A 49 4.09 -22.97 -19.48
C GLU A 49 3.31 -24.25 -19.11
N HIS A 50 2.39 -24.16 -18.15
CA HIS A 50 1.76 -25.33 -17.51
C HIS A 50 0.23 -25.36 -17.63
N GLY A 51 -0.38 -24.35 -18.25
CA GLY A 51 -1.82 -24.18 -18.31
C GLY A 51 -2.41 -23.57 -17.02
N SER A 52 -3.68 -23.20 -17.09
CA SER A 52 -4.42 -22.69 -15.92
C SER A 52 -5.05 -23.85 -15.15
N GLY A 53 -4.50 -24.17 -13.98
CA GLY A 53 -5.19 -25.02 -13.00
C GLY A 53 -6.30 -24.27 -12.26
N ASP A 54 -7.04 -24.98 -11.41
CA ASP A 54 -8.24 -24.47 -10.71
C ASP A 54 -7.93 -23.62 -9.45
N ALA A 55 -6.67 -23.23 -9.27
CA ALA A 55 -6.20 -22.57 -8.05
C ALA A 55 -6.50 -21.05 -8.01
N GLU A 56 -7.07 -20.48 -9.08
CA GLU A 56 -7.39 -19.06 -9.23
C GLU A 56 -6.28 -18.09 -8.73
N PRO A 57 -5.01 -18.26 -9.14
CA PRO A 57 -3.90 -17.57 -8.51
C PRO A 57 -4.00 -16.04 -8.59
N PHE A 58 -4.55 -15.50 -9.70
CA PHE A 58 -4.80 -14.07 -9.86
C PHE A 58 -5.84 -13.53 -8.88
N ARG A 59 -6.84 -14.33 -8.50
CA ARG A 59 -7.84 -13.94 -7.48
C ARG A 59 -7.17 -13.78 -6.12
N TRP A 60 -6.30 -14.71 -5.74
CA TRP A 60 -5.55 -14.63 -4.48
C TRP A 60 -4.56 -13.47 -4.46
N ILE A 61 -3.90 -13.16 -5.57
CA ILE A 61 -3.06 -11.96 -5.70
C ILE A 61 -3.91 -10.69 -5.51
N ALA A 62 -5.08 -10.61 -6.13
CA ALA A 62 -5.96 -9.45 -6.01
C ALA A 62 -6.43 -9.24 -4.55
N ILE A 63 -6.84 -10.31 -3.86
CA ILE A 63 -7.22 -10.26 -2.44
C ILE A 63 -6.04 -9.77 -1.59
N GLY A 64 -4.85 -10.36 -1.78
CA GLY A 64 -3.64 -9.94 -1.08
C GLY A 64 -3.31 -8.47 -1.30
N LYS A 65 -3.34 -8.01 -2.56
CA LYS A 65 -3.13 -6.61 -2.92
C LYS A 65 -4.12 -5.68 -2.20
N THR A 66 -5.41 -6.00 -2.22
CA THR A 66 -6.44 -5.19 -1.56
C THR A 66 -6.19 -5.13 -0.05
N HIS A 67 -5.91 -6.25 0.60
CA HIS A 67 -5.66 -6.29 2.05
C HIS A 67 -4.38 -5.53 2.44
N LEU A 68 -3.32 -5.63 1.64
CA LEU A 68 -2.09 -4.86 1.85
C LEU A 68 -2.35 -3.35 1.69
N GLN A 69 -3.09 -2.94 0.66
CA GLN A 69 -3.48 -1.54 0.46
C GLN A 69 -4.32 -1.02 1.63
N GLN A 70 -5.32 -1.79 2.08
CA GLN A 70 -6.12 -1.44 3.26
C GLN A 70 -5.27 -1.34 4.53
N GLY A 71 -4.33 -2.27 4.74
CA GLY A 71 -3.39 -2.24 5.86
C GLY A 71 -2.53 -0.98 5.84
N LEU A 72 -1.94 -0.63 4.70
CA LEU A 72 -1.14 0.60 4.54
C LEU A 72 -1.97 1.86 4.81
N MET A 73 -3.23 1.89 4.36
CA MET A 73 -4.15 3.00 4.65
C MET A 73 -4.48 3.08 6.14
N ALA A 74 -4.71 1.94 6.81
CA ALA A 74 -4.96 1.89 8.25
C ALA A 74 -3.75 2.39 9.05
N LEU A 75 -2.53 1.97 8.68
CA LEU A 75 -1.28 2.45 9.29
C LEU A 75 -1.10 3.95 9.08
N THR A 76 -1.33 4.44 7.86
CA THR A 76 -1.29 5.88 7.54
C THR A 76 -2.28 6.66 8.41
N ARG A 77 -3.50 6.15 8.59
CA ARG A 77 -4.52 6.77 9.44
C ARG A 77 -4.12 6.78 10.92
N ALA A 78 -3.44 5.74 11.40
CA ALA A 78 -2.94 5.67 12.77
C ALA A 78 -1.90 6.76 13.08
N VAL A 79 -1.09 7.15 12.09
CA VAL A 79 -0.15 8.29 12.20
C VAL A 79 -0.92 9.61 12.07
N ALA A 80 -1.75 9.74 11.03
CA ALA A 80 -2.44 10.98 10.71
C ALA A 80 -3.47 11.42 11.77
N LYS A 81 -4.10 10.47 12.49
CA LYS A 81 -5.12 10.72 13.54
C LYS A 81 -6.15 11.79 13.11
N PRO A 82 -6.87 11.59 11.99
CA PRO A 82 -7.83 12.58 11.50
C PRO A 82 -8.98 12.78 12.48
N GLU A 83 -9.51 14.01 12.56
CA GLU A 83 -10.59 14.37 13.48
C GLU A 83 -12.00 14.03 12.94
N SER A 84 -12.11 13.70 11.65
CA SER A 84 -13.36 13.33 10.98
C SER A 84 -13.33 11.91 10.40
N PHE A 85 -14.51 11.35 10.17
CA PHE A 85 -14.70 9.99 9.61
C PHE A 85 -14.16 9.87 8.19
#